data_AF-A0AAD4EZM6-F1
#
_entry.id   AF-A0AAD4EZM6-F1
#
_cell.length_a   1.000
_cell.length_b   1.000
_cell.length_c   1.000
_cell.angle_alpha   90.00
_cell.angle_beta   90.00
_cell.angle_gamma   90.00
#
_symmetry.space_group_name_H-M   'P 1'
#
loop_
_entity.id
_entity.type
_entity.pdbx_description
1 polymer ?
#
loop_
_entity_poly.entity_id
_entity_poly.type
_entity_poly.pdbx_seq_one_letter_code
_entity_poly.pdbx_strand_id
1 'polypeptide(L)'
;MGQMIPDHTPGAPMGLKANSMPKKTLPKKAQLDATFTDRVIAATGPKADRRLAEVMPSLVRHLHAFAREVNLTVAEWTAAVDFINECGMMSDDRRNETQLLCDIIGLESLVDEITSKLLATSNTETPSAILGPFYRNDAPLLPNGTSIIQNLSPSVSWYEQAVEDSAFVTGRVLSSSGTPIKGAIVDVWHSAPNGLYEQQDESQPR
;
A
#
# COMPACT_ATOMS: atom_id res chain seq x y z
N MET A 1 -2.90 -68.93 49.13
CA MET A 1 -3.46 -67.98 50.12
C MET A 1 -3.58 -66.63 49.44
N GLY A 2 -4.77 -66.27 48.97
CA GLY A 2 -5.10 -64.93 48.47
C GLY A 2 -6.10 -64.30 49.43
N GLN A 3 -5.83 -63.08 49.90
CA GLN A 3 -6.73 -62.34 50.78
C GLN A 3 -7.60 -61.37 49.98
N MET A 4 -8.88 -61.36 50.37
CA MET A 4 -9.99 -60.53 49.89
C MET A 4 -9.94 -59.10 50.45
N ILE A 5 -10.44 -58.16 49.65
CA ILE A 5 -10.67 -56.73 49.93
C ILE A 5 -11.96 -56.54 50.75
N PRO A 6 -12.01 -55.54 51.66
CA PRO A 6 -13.22 -54.73 51.85
C PRO A 6 -12.89 -53.24 52.05
N ASP A 7 -13.78 -52.26 52.01
CA ASP A 7 -15.00 -51.95 51.26
C ASP A 7 -15.12 -50.41 51.40
N HIS A 8 -15.50 -49.70 50.34
CA HIS A 8 -15.48 -48.25 50.27
C HIS A 8 -16.81 -47.65 50.76
N THR A 9 -16.78 -46.78 51.76
CA THR A 9 -17.89 -45.85 52.05
C THR A 9 -17.44 -44.40 51.77
N PRO A 10 -18.18 -43.58 50.99
CA PRO A 10 -17.78 -42.21 50.70
C PRO A 10 -18.22 -41.23 51.80
N GLY A 11 -17.31 -40.39 52.28
CA GLY A 11 -17.61 -39.25 53.15
C GLY A 11 -18.25 -38.09 52.37
N ALA A 12 -19.16 -37.36 53.02
CA ALA A 12 -19.90 -36.23 52.48
C ALA A 12 -19.00 -35.04 52.03
N PRO A 13 -19.41 -34.23 51.03
CA PRO A 13 -18.58 -33.14 50.52
C PRO A 13 -18.60 -31.92 51.46
N MET A 14 -17.41 -31.43 51.85
CA MET A 14 -17.24 -30.13 52.49
C MET A 14 -17.45 -29.00 51.48
N GLY A 15 -18.39 -28.09 51.76
CA GLY A 15 -18.64 -26.91 50.94
C GLY A 15 -17.50 -25.89 51.02
N LEU A 16 -16.89 -25.57 49.88
CA LEU A 16 -15.98 -24.43 49.71
C LEU A 16 -16.80 -23.13 49.64
N LYS A 17 -16.62 -22.23 50.61
CA LYS A 17 -17.11 -20.84 50.50
C LYS A 17 -16.18 -20.05 49.59
N ALA A 18 -16.71 -19.53 48.49
CA ALA A 18 -16.00 -18.60 47.61
C ALA A 18 -15.85 -17.23 48.31
N ASN A 19 -14.63 -16.85 48.68
CA ASN A 19 -14.32 -15.46 49.01
C ASN A 19 -14.28 -14.64 47.72
N SER A 20 -15.13 -13.61 47.62
CA SER A 20 -15.12 -12.67 46.51
C SER A 20 -13.90 -11.75 46.60
N MET A 21 -13.07 -11.76 45.57
CA MET A 21 -12.00 -10.77 45.38
C MET A 21 -12.60 -9.39 45.09
N PRO A 22 -12.02 -8.30 45.62
CA PRO A 22 -12.51 -6.95 45.34
C PRO A 22 -12.33 -6.62 43.85
N LYS A 23 -13.40 -6.15 43.20
CA LYS A 23 -13.37 -5.66 41.82
C LYS A 23 -12.42 -4.45 41.74
N LYS A 24 -11.24 -4.65 41.17
CA LYS A 24 -10.27 -3.59 40.90
C LYS A 24 -10.88 -2.63 39.87
N THR A 25 -11.17 -1.40 40.27
CA THR A 25 -11.69 -0.36 39.38
C THR A 25 -10.63 -0.06 38.33
N LEU A 26 -11.01 -0.18 37.05
CA LEU A 26 -10.13 0.21 35.93
C LEU A 26 -9.84 1.72 36.04
N PRO A 27 -8.59 2.17 35.82
CA PRO A 27 -8.25 3.58 35.88
C PRO A 27 -9.04 4.38 34.84
N LYS A 28 -9.55 5.56 35.24
CA LYS A 28 -10.14 6.54 34.31
C LYS A 28 -9.13 6.85 33.20
N LYS A 29 -9.55 6.79 31.92
CA LYS A 29 -8.73 7.28 30.79
C LYS A 29 -8.18 8.67 31.15
N ALA A 30 -6.86 8.83 31.11
CA ALA A 30 -6.22 10.12 31.33
C ALA A 30 -6.79 11.13 30.33
N GLN A 31 -7.24 12.27 30.83
CA GLN A 31 -7.87 13.30 29.99
C GLN A 31 -6.76 14.08 29.28
N LEU A 32 -6.56 13.78 27.99
CA LEU A 32 -5.54 14.43 27.15
C LEU A 32 -5.89 15.92 26.92
N ASP A 33 -4.88 16.80 26.81
CA ASP A 33 -5.08 18.22 26.47
C ASP A 33 -5.81 18.33 25.12
N ALA A 34 -7.00 18.93 25.15
CA ALA A 34 -7.85 19.14 23.99
C ALA A 34 -7.28 20.19 23.02
N THR A 35 -6.44 21.11 23.52
CA THR A 35 -5.91 22.25 22.75
C THR A 35 -4.54 22.00 22.13
N PHE A 36 -3.91 20.86 22.45
CA PHE A 36 -2.56 20.53 21.98
C PHE A 36 -2.43 20.58 20.45
N THR A 37 -3.38 19.97 19.72
CA THR A 37 -3.37 19.94 18.25
C THR A 37 -3.42 21.35 17.65
N ASP A 38 -4.29 22.22 18.18
CA ASP A 38 -4.41 23.59 17.65
C ASP A 38 -3.15 24.41 17.92
N ARG A 39 -2.47 24.19 19.07
CA ARG A 39 -1.17 24.83 19.34
C ARG A 39 -0.08 24.37 18.37
N VAL A 40 -0.04 23.09 18.01
CA VAL A 40 0.91 22.57 17.00
C VAL A 40 0.62 23.16 15.63
N ILE A 41 -0.65 23.24 15.23
CA ILE A 41 -1.04 23.90 13.98
C ILE A 41 -0.63 25.37 13.97
N ALA A 42 -0.88 26.09 15.07
CA ALA A 42 -0.55 27.52 15.22
C ALA A 42 0.96 27.81 15.23
N ALA A 43 1.82 26.80 15.42
CA ALA A 43 3.26 26.96 15.26
C ALA A 43 3.67 27.22 13.80
N THR A 44 2.77 26.99 12.84
CA THR A 44 2.95 27.41 11.44
C THR A 44 2.93 28.94 11.37
N GLY A 45 4.11 29.54 11.17
CA GLY A 45 4.27 30.99 11.17
C GLY A 45 3.56 31.71 10.02
N PRO A 46 3.33 33.03 10.12
CA PRO A 46 2.57 33.81 9.13
C PRO A 46 3.26 33.95 7.76
N LYS A 47 4.51 33.50 7.64
CA LYS A 47 5.29 33.51 6.39
C LYS A 47 5.33 32.15 5.68
N ALA A 48 4.54 31.18 6.14
CA ALA A 48 4.46 29.88 5.49
C ALA A 48 3.94 30.02 4.05
N ASP A 49 4.39 29.12 3.17
CA ASP A 49 3.82 29.00 1.83
C ASP A 49 2.29 28.80 1.92
N ARG A 50 1.56 29.42 0.99
CA ARG A 50 0.09 29.43 1.01
C ARG A 50 -0.49 28.02 0.93
N ARG A 51 0.09 27.13 0.11
CA ARG A 51 -0.40 25.76 -0.04
C ARG A 51 -0.02 24.91 1.18
N LEU A 52 1.18 25.08 1.72
CA LEU A 52 1.57 24.39 2.96
C LEU A 52 0.70 24.81 4.15
N ALA A 53 0.36 26.09 4.27
CA ALA A 53 -0.53 26.61 5.30
C ALA A 53 -1.96 26.05 5.18
N GLU A 54 -2.36 25.55 4.01
CA GLU A 54 -3.64 24.88 3.78
C GLU A 54 -3.56 23.37 4.12
N VAL A 55 -2.53 22.68 3.65
CA VAL A 55 -2.43 21.20 3.73
C VAL A 55 -1.95 20.73 5.10
N MET A 56 -0.93 21.37 5.68
CA MET A 56 -0.31 20.91 6.93
C MET A 56 -1.27 20.89 8.12
N PRO A 57 -2.15 21.89 8.34
CA PRO A 57 -3.13 21.82 9.42
C PRO A 57 -4.08 20.63 9.32
N SER A 58 -4.47 20.24 8.11
CA SER A 58 -5.32 19.07 7.88
C SER A 58 -4.58 17.78 8.25
N LEU A 59 -3.35 17.61 7.73
CA LEU A 59 -2.50 16.46 8.05
C LEU A 59 -2.30 16.29 9.56
N VAL A 60 -1.87 17.36 10.25
CA VAL A 60 -1.63 17.32 11.70
C VAL A 60 -2.90 16.96 12.46
N ARG A 61 -4.05 17.54 12.07
CA ARG A 61 -5.32 17.27 12.73
C ARG A 61 -5.73 15.79 12.60
N HIS A 62 -5.63 15.22 11.40
CA HIS A 62 -5.97 13.80 11.17
C HIS A 62 -4.97 12.85 11.84
N LEU A 63 -3.67 13.15 11.80
CA LEU A 63 -2.64 12.33 12.45
C LEU A 63 -2.80 12.32 13.97
N HIS A 64 -3.06 13.47 14.60
CA HIS A 64 -3.34 13.54 16.04
C HIS A 64 -4.65 12.86 16.41
N ALA A 65 -5.68 12.92 15.55
CA ALA A 65 -6.93 12.21 15.77
C ALA A 65 -6.70 10.70 15.79
N PHE A 66 -5.99 10.15 14.79
CA PHE A 66 -5.58 8.74 14.74
C PHE A 66 -4.82 8.32 16.01
N ALA A 67 -3.80 9.09 16.41
CA ALA A 67 -3.00 8.76 17.60
C ALA A 67 -3.86 8.69 18.89
N ARG A 68 -4.85 9.59 19.02
CA ARG A 68 -5.78 9.61 20.16
C ARG A 68 -6.81 8.49 20.10
N GLU A 69 -7.29 8.16 18.90
CA GLU A 69 -8.25 7.09 18.66
C GLU A 69 -7.70 5.75 19.16
N VAL A 70 -6.47 5.42 18.75
CA VAL A 70 -5.84 4.14 19.10
C VAL A 70 -5.10 4.17 20.44
N ASN A 71 -4.95 5.35 21.07
CA ASN A 71 -4.12 5.57 22.25
C ASN A 71 -2.66 5.13 21.99
N LEU A 72 -2.11 5.63 20.88
CA LEU A 72 -0.80 5.24 20.34
C LEU A 72 0.29 5.33 21.42
N THR A 73 1.02 4.24 21.60
CA THR A 73 2.10 4.14 22.59
C THR A 73 3.43 4.61 22.02
N VAL A 74 4.37 4.93 22.91
CA VAL A 74 5.74 5.29 22.52
C VAL A 74 6.42 4.14 21.77
N ALA A 75 6.18 2.89 22.17
CA ALA A 75 6.77 1.72 21.51
C ALA A 75 6.25 1.54 20.08
N GLU A 76 4.94 1.65 19.87
CA GLU A 76 4.34 1.57 18.52
C GLU A 76 4.78 2.73 17.63
N TRP A 77 4.83 3.96 18.17
CA TRP A 77 5.34 5.11 17.44
C TRP A 77 6.82 4.95 17.04
N THR A 78 7.66 4.46 17.96
CA THR A 78 9.08 4.23 17.69
C THR A 78 9.25 3.18 16.58
N ALA A 79 8.51 2.07 16.66
CA ALA A 79 8.54 1.04 15.63
C ALA A 79 8.12 1.56 14.24
N ALA A 80 7.10 2.43 14.17
CA ALA A 80 6.69 3.06 12.91
C ALA A 80 7.75 4.02 12.35
N VAL A 81 8.43 4.78 13.21
CA VAL A 81 9.55 5.66 12.81
C VAL A 81 10.71 4.82 12.27
N ASP A 82 11.09 3.75 12.97
CA ASP A 82 12.16 2.86 12.54
C ASP A 82 11.84 2.22 11.18
N PHE A 83 10.60 1.75 10.99
CA PHE A 83 10.14 1.20 9.72
C PHE A 83 10.22 2.21 8.56
N ILE A 84 9.75 3.45 8.75
CA ILE A 84 9.84 4.50 7.71
C ILE A 84 11.31 4.84 7.39
N ASN A 85 12.17 4.87 8.41
CA ASN A 85 13.61 5.08 8.21
C ASN A 85 14.24 3.93 7.42
N GLU A 86 13.85 2.68 7.69
CA GLU A 86 14.29 1.50 6.94
C GLU A 86 13.89 1.58 5.46
N CYS A 87 12.65 1.97 5.15
CA CYS A 87 12.23 2.25 3.78
C CYS A 87 13.13 3.30 3.11
N GLY A 88 13.41 4.40 3.82
CA GLY A 88 14.33 5.44 3.33
C GLY A 88 15.74 4.90 3.04
N MET A 89 16.31 4.10 3.95
CA MET A 89 17.65 3.53 3.81
C MET A 89 17.75 2.44 2.74
N MET A 90 16.66 1.71 2.48
CA MET A 90 16.60 0.72 1.41
C MET A 90 16.44 1.35 0.03
N SER A 91 15.98 2.60 -0.06
CA SER A 91 15.76 3.28 -1.33
C SER A 91 17.10 3.66 -2.01
N ASP A 92 17.14 3.53 -3.33
CA ASP A 92 18.27 3.88 -4.19
C ASP A 92 17.77 4.34 -5.59
N ASP A 93 18.66 4.56 -6.55
CA ASP A 93 18.29 5.04 -7.89
C ASP A 93 17.39 4.05 -8.68
N ARG A 94 17.28 2.79 -8.23
CA ARG A 94 16.49 1.73 -8.88
C ARG A 94 15.21 1.38 -8.11
N ARG A 95 15.08 1.80 -6.84
CA ARG A 95 13.90 1.49 -6.00
C ARG A 95 13.60 2.59 -4.99
N ASN A 96 12.33 2.90 -4.80
CA ASN A 96 11.86 3.86 -3.80
C ASN A 96 10.87 3.19 -2.85
N GLU A 97 11.39 2.64 -1.75
CA GLU A 97 10.57 1.87 -0.80
C GLU A 97 9.62 2.77 0.00
N THR A 98 9.95 4.06 0.17
CA THR A 98 9.03 5.02 0.81
C THR A 98 7.82 5.29 -0.08
N GLN A 99 8.01 5.32 -1.41
CA GLN A 99 6.90 5.40 -2.35
C GLN A 99 6.08 4.11 -2.34
N LEU A 100 6.72 2.93 -2.35
CA LEU A 100 6.02 1.64 -2.25
C LEU A 100 5.20 1.49 -0.97
N LEU A 101 5.65 2.08 0.15
CA LEU A 101 4.84 2.18 1.35
C LEU A 101 3.53 2.96 1.10
N CYS A 102 3.58 4.06 0.35
CA CYS A 102 2.38 4.80 -0.05
C CYS A 102 1.41 3.96 -0.89
N ASP A 103 1.92 3.05 -1.71
CA ASP A 103 1.11 2.14 -2.53
C ASP A 103 0.36 1.15 -1.64
N ILE A 104 1.07 0.55 -0.67
CA ILE A 104 0.50 -0.45 0.26
C ILE A 104 -0.63 0.14 1.10
N ILE A 105 -0.50 1.39 1.54
CA ILE A 105 -1.54 2.08 2.32
C ILE A 105 -2.60 2.76 1.43
N GLY A 106 -2.47 2.67 0.11
CA GLY A 106 -3.40 3.22 -0.87
C GLY A 106 -3.37 4.74 -1.04
N LEU A 107 -2.37 5.42 -0.49
CA LEU A 107 -2.26 6.88 -0.57
C LEU A 107 -1.94 7.34 -2.00
N GLU A 108 -1.06 6.63 -2.71
CA GLU A 108 -0.68 7.00 -4.08
C GLU A 108 -1.90 6.91 -5.02
N SER A 109 -2.66 5.82 -4.95
CA SER A 109 -3.88 5.65 -5.76
C SER A 109 -4.96 6.70 -5.45
N LEU A 110 -5.11 7.08 -4.18
CA LEU A 110 -6.06 8.14 -3.80
C LEU A 110 -5.64 9.51 -4.37
N VAL A 111 -4.34 9.82 -4.35
CA VAL A 111 -3.81 11.06 -4.93
C VAL A 111 -3.97 11.06 -6.45
N ASP A 112 -3.70 9.94 -7.13
CA ASP A 112 -3.94 9.77 -8.56
C ASP A 112 -5.42 9.99 -8.93
N GLU A 113 -6.35 9.41 -8.17
CA GLU A 113 -7.79 9.57 -8.40
C GLU A 113 -8.25 11.03 -8.23
N ILE A 114 -7.80 11.71 -7.15
CA ILE A 114 -8.08 13.13 -6.92
C ILE A 114 -7.59 13.97 -8.09
N THR A 115 -6.35 13.73 -8.53
CA THR A 115 -5.72 14.48 -9.61
C THR A 115 -6.44 14.24 -10.93
N SER A 116 -6.74 12.99 -11.24
CA SER A 116 -7.46 12.60 -12.45
C SER A 116 -8.84 13.22 -12.52
N LYS A 117 -9.59 13.26 -11.41
CA LYS A 117 -10.90 13.94 -11.35
C LYS A 117 -10.82 15.45 -11.52
N LEU A 118 -9.74 16.09 -11.07
CA LEU A 118 -9.54 17.53 -11.27
C LEU A 118 -9.19 17.88 -12.72
N LEU A 119 -8.54 16.96 -13.43
CA LEU A 119 -8.15 17.13 -14.83
C LEU A 119 -9.22 16.65 -15.83
N ALA A 120 -10.11 15.75 -15.41
CA ALA A 120 -11.16 15.21 -16.25
C ALA A 120 -12.08 16.30 -16.80
N THR A 121 -12.42 16.19 -18.08
CA THR A 121 -13.32 17.13 -18.76
C THR A 121 -14.71 16.53 -18.98
N SER A 122 -14.84 15.22 -18.79
CA SER A 122 -16.08 14.47 -18.82
C SER A 122 -16.02 13.24 -17.88
N ASN A 123 -17.00 12.35 -17.99
CA ASN A 123 -17.04 11.08 -17.25
C ASN A 123 -16.83 9.86 -18.17
N THR A 124 -16.29 10.08 -19.37
CA THR A 124 -16.10 9.02 -20.39
C THR A 124 -14.63 8.68 -20.60
N GLU A 125 -13.71 9.45 -20.02
CA GLU A 125 -12.28 9.18 -20.02
C GLU A 125 -11.96 7.85 -19.31
N THR A 126 -10.96 7.14 -19.82
CA THR A 126 -10.41 5.96 -19.14
C THR A 126 -9.85 6.39 -17.79
N PRO A 127 -10.23 5.74 -16.67
CA PRO A 127 -9.67 6.05 -15.36
C PRO A 127 -8.15 5.91 -15.35
N SER A 128 -7.47 6.80 -14.62
CA SER A 128 -6.03 6.69 -14.36
C SER A 128 -5.75 5.54 -13.40
N ALA A 129 -4.47 5.16 -13.37
CA ALA A 129 -3.90 4.30 -12.36
C ALA A 129 -2.49 4.80 -12.04
N ILE A 130 -1.97 4.39 -10.89
CA ILE A 130 -0.59 4.68 -10.50
C ILE A 130 0.40 4.11 -11.53
N LEU A 131 1.50 4.83 -11.75
CA LEU A 131 2.53 4.44 -12.71
C LEU A 131 3.31 3.21 -12.24
N GLY A 132 3.51 3.08 -10.93
CA GLY A 132 4.42 2.11 -10.33
C GLY A 132 5.90 2.44 -10.60
N PRO A 133 6.84 1.71 -9.97
CA PRO A 133 8.25 2.07 -9.97
C PRO A 133 9.03 1.59 -11.20
N PHE A 134 8.39 0.83 -12.10
CA PHE A 134 9.09 0.09 -13.17
C PHE A 134 8.97 0.73 -14.56
N TYR A 135 8.41 1.93 -14.64
CA TYR A 135 8.39 2.71 -15.87
C TYR A 135 9.81 3.09 -16.30
N ARG A 136 10.04 3.17 -17.62
CA ARG A 136 11.27 3.73 -18.22
C ARG A 136 10.92 4.62 -19.40
N ASN A 137 11.68 5.69 -19.59
CA ASN A 137 11.42 6.66 -20.65
C ASN A 137 12.12 6.32 -21.99
N ASP A 138 13.00 5.32 -22.00
CA ASP A 138 13.83 4.94 -23.15
C ASP A 138 13.38 3.64 -23.83
N ALA A 139 12.12 3.23 -23.63
CA ALA A 139 11.55 2.08 -24.30
C ALA A 139 11.55 2.25 -25.85
N PRO A 140 11.83 1.18 -26.62
CA PRO A 140 11.87 1.26 -28.07
C PRO A 140 10.48 1.54 -28.66
N LEU A 141 10.40 2.41 -29.66
CA LEU A 141 9.16 2.65 -30.39
C LEU A 141 8.90 1.51 -31.38
N LEU A 142 7.81 0.79 -31.19
CA LEU A 142 7.41 -0.34 -32.05
C LEU A 142 6.22 0.04 -32.96
N PRO A 143 6.18 -0.45 -34.21
CA PRO A 143 5.00 -0.30 -35.06
C PRO A 143 3.76 -0.98 -34.45
N ASN A 144 2.57 -0.42 -34.68
CA ASN A 144 1.31 -1.02 -34.23
C ASN A 144 1.14 -2.46 -34.77
N GLY A 145 0.78 -3.39 -33.89
CA GLY A 145 0.66 -4.82 -34.18
C GLY A 145 1.93 -5.65 -33.94
N THR A 146 3.01 -5.02 -33.48
CA THR A 146 4.25 -5.72 -33.10
C THR A 146 4.12 -6.38 -31.72
N SER A 147 4.89 -7.45 -31.48
CA SER A 147 5.03 -8.04 -30.14
C SER A 147 5.95 -7.20 -29.26
N ILE A 148 5.57 -7.00 -28.00
CA ILE A 148 6.46 -6.41 -26.98
C ILE A 148 7.43 -7.44 -26.39
N ILE A 149 7.22 -8.74 -26.65
CA ILE A 149 8.12 -9.82 -26.23
C ILE A 149 9.35 -9.80 -27.14
N GLN A 150 10.50 -9.41 -26.59
CA GLN A 150 11.76 -9.38 -27.31
C GLN A 150 12.35 -10.79 -27.49
N ASN A 151 13.13 -10.98 -28.56
CA ASN A 151 13.81 -12.24 -28.90
C ASN A 151 12.89 -13.48 -29.04
N LEU A 152 11.58 -13.28 -29.22
CA LEU A 152 10.64 -14.37 -29.49
C LEU A 152 10.89 -14.97 -30.89
N SER A 153 11.55 -16.12 -30.94
CA SER A 153 11.95 -16.79 -32.18
C SER A 153 11.86 -18.32 -32.04
N PRO A 154 11.52 -19.10 -33.09
CA PRO A 154 11.56 -20.57 -33.03
C PRO A 154 12.90 -21.18 -32.62
N SER A 155 13.98 -20.37 -32.59
CA SER A 155 15.30 -20.78 -32.13
C SER A 155 15.48 -20.82 -30.61
N VAL A 156 14.62 -20.17 -29.83
CA VAL A 156 14.69 -20.20 -28.36
C VAL A 156 13.88 -21.38 -27.81
N SER A 157 14.42 -22.06 -26.80
CA SER A 157 13.80 -23.28 -26.24
C SER A 157 12.43 -23.05 -25.60
N TRP A 158 12.10 -21.80 -25.27
CA TRP A 158 10.84 -21.40 -24.64
C TRP A 158 9.81 -20.86 -25.64
N TYR A 159 10.07 -20.92 -26.95
CA TYR A 159 9.23 -20.31 -27.98
C TYR A 159 7.78 -20.82 -27.98
N GLU A 160 7.59 -22.15 -28.04
CA GLU A 160 6.24 -22.73 -28.15
C GLU A 160 5.37 -22.35 -26.96
N GLN A 161 5.91 -22.46 -25.75
CA GLN A 161 5.23 -22.05 -24.51
C GLN A 161 4.90 -20.56 -24.52
N ALA A 162 5.85 -19.70 -24.91
CA ALA A 162 5.62 -18.26 -24.94
C ALA A 162 4.53 -17.87 -25.95
N VAL A 163 4.43 -18.55 -27.10
CA VAL A 163 3.34 -18.33 -28.07
C VAL A 163 1.99 -18.79 -27.50
N GLU A 164 1.96 -19.93 -26.80
CA GLU A 164 0.74 -20.45 -26.16
C GLU A 164 0.22 -19.51 -25.06
N ASP A 165 1.12 -18.97 -24.23
CA ASP A 165 0.77 -18.07 -23.12
C ASP A 165 0.54 -16.62 -23.55
N SER A 166 0.82 -16.29 -24.82
CA SER A 166 0.72 -14.90 -25.32
C SER A 166 -0.72 -14.43 -25.47
N ALA A 167 -0.94 -13.16 -25.12
CA ALA A 167 -2.20 -12.47 -25.36
C ALA A 167 -2.06 -11.46 -26.51
N PHE A 168 -3.09 -11.38 -27.37
CA PHE A 168 -3.21 -10.31 -28.36
C PHE A 168 -4.06 -9.17 -27.80
N VAL A 169 -3.45 -8.00 -27.58
CA VAL A 169 -4.12 -6.81 -27.04
C VAL A 169 -4.38 -5.82 -28.18
N THR A 170 -5.62 -5.36 -28.32
CA THR A 170 -6.03 -4.41 -29.36
C THR A 170 -7.09 -3.44 -28.84
N GLY A 171 -7.14 -2.24 -29.42
CA GLY A 171 -8.04 -1.17 -28.96
C GLY A 171 -8.08 0.04 -29.89
N ARG A 172 -8.75 1.10 -29.43
CA ARG A 172 -8.83 2.39 -30.12
C ARG A 172 -8.59 3.51 -29.12
N VAL A 173 -7.80 4.51 -29.52
CA VAL A 173 -7.63 5.75 -28.75
C VAL A 173 -8.63 6.78 -29.28
N LEU A 174 -9.53 7.23 -28.42
CA LEU A 174 -10.61 8.17 -28.74
C LEU A 174 -10.53 9.40 -27.83
N SER A 175 -11.03 10.54 -28.31
CA SER A 175 -11.34 11.68 -27.44
C SER A 175 -12.55 11.39 -26.55
N SER A 176 -12.81 12.27 -25.57
CA SER A 176 -14.02 12.22 -24.73
C SER A 176 -15.34 12.30 -25.54
N SER A 177 -15.29 12.90 -26.73
CA SER A 177 -16.40 12.95 -27.69
C SER A 177 -16.51 11.73 -28.61
N GLY A 178 -15.64 10.72 -28.44
CA GLY A 178 -15.62 9.49 -29.24
C GLY A 178 -14.91 9.62 -30.59
N THR A 179 -14.21 10.72 -30.85
CA THR A 179 -13.48 10.94 -32.12
C THR A 179 -12.14 10.20 -32.10
N PRO A 180 -11.78 9.41 -33.13
CA PRO A 180 -10.49 8.73 -33.17
C PRO A 180 -9.29 9.67 -33.16
N ILE A 181 -8.31 9.40 -32.30
CA ILE A 181 -7.05 10.14 -32.23
C ILE A 181 -6.00 9.40 -33.04
N LYS A 182 -5.54 10.00 -34.15
CA LYS A 182 -4.49 9.42 -35.01
C LYS A 182 -3.10 9.80 -34.47
N GLY A 183 -2.17 8.84 -34.55
CA GLY A 183 -0.77 9.07 -34.16
C GLY A 183 -0.54 9.12 -32.64
N ALA A 184 -1.52 8.69 -31.83
CA ALA A 184 -1.32 8.51 -30.40
C ALA A 184 -0.20 7.48 -30.15
N ILE A 185 0.66 7.77 -29.18
CA ILE A 185 1.67 6.84 -28.68
C ILE A 185 1.03 6.06 -27.52
N VAL A 186 1.13 4.74 -27.55
CA VAL A 186 0.71 3.85 -26.46
C VAL A 186 1.96 3.20 -25.91
N ASP A 187 2.36 3.63 -24.71
CA ASP A 187 3.51 3.07 -23.99
C ASP A 187 3.01 1.92 -23.10
N VAL A 188 3.70 0.78 -23.15
CA VAL A 188 3.26 -0.46 -22.50
C VAL A 188 4.46 -1.17 -21.88
N TRP A 189 4.33 -1.53 -20.61
CA TRP A 189 5.28 -2.36 -19.87
C TRP A 189 4.53 -3.38 -19.02
N HIS A 190 5.11 -4.57 -18.84
CA HIS A 190 4.59 -5.61 -17.97
C HIS A 190 5.72 -6.57 -17.56
N SER A 191 5.59 -7.25 -16.43
CA SER A 191 6.57 -8.24 -15.99
C SER A 191 6.66 -9.44 -16.93
N ALA A 192 7.84 -10.04 -17.01
CA ALA A 192 8.00 -11.37 -17.61
C ALA A 192 7.33 -12.46 -16.73
N PRO A 193 7.21 -13.72 -17.21
CA PRO A 193 6.58 -14.81 -16.45
C PRO A 193 7.20 -15.11 -15.08
N ASN A 194 8.44 -14.68 -14.84
CA ASN A 194 9.09 -14.78 -13.54
C ASN A 194 8.67 -13.68 -12.54
N GLY A 195 7.74 -12.80 -12.94
CA GLY A 195 7.24 -11.69 -12.13
C GLY A 195 8.19 -10.49 -12.03
N LEU A 196 9.28 -10.49 -12.79
CA LEU A 196 10.27 -9.42 -12.79
C LEU A 196 10.16 -8.56 -14.05
N TYR A 197 10.33 -7.26 -13.87
CA TYR A 197 10.59 -6.33 -14.97
C TYR A 197 12.06 -6.42 -15.39
N GLU A 198 12.39 -6.05 -16.64
CA GLU A 198 13.77 -6.17 -17.14
C GLU A 198 14.77 -5.28 -16.36
N GLN A 199 14.28 -4.28 -15.60
CA GLN A 199 15.11 -3.47 -14.70
C GLN A 199 15.61 -4.25 -13.48
N GLN A 200 14.93 -5.34 -13.12
CA GLN A 200 15.21 -6.19 -11.97
C GLN A 200 15.97 -7.46 -12.36
N ASP A 201 15.89 -7.86 -13.63
CA ASP A 201 16.46 -9.09 -14.17
C ASP A 201 17.48 -8.79 -15.27
N GLU A 202 18.77 -8.92 -14.93
CA GLU A 202 19.87 -8.64 -15.87
C GLU A 202 19.94 -9.60 -17.06
N SER A 203 19.23 -10.74 -16.99
CA SER A 203 19.16 -11.68 -18.10
C SER A 203 18.16 -11.27 -19.18
N GLN A 204 17.27 -10.32 -18.88
CA GLN A 204 16.27 -9.85 -19.83
C GLN A 204 16.88 -8.85 -20.84
N PRO A 205 16.41 -8.87 -22.10
CA PRO A 205 16.77 -7.87 -23.10
C PRO A 205 16.42 -6.45 -22.64
N ARG A 206 17.26 -5.47 -22.95
CA ARG A 206 17.01 -4.05 -22.68
C ARG A 206 16.62 -3.32 -23.95
#